data_AF-A0A7Y4QCV4-F1
#
_entry.id   AF-A0A7Y4QCV4-F1
#
_cell.length_a   1.000
_cell.length_b   1.000
_cell.length_c   1.000
_cell.angle_alpha   90.00
_cell.angle_beta   90.00
_cell.angle_gamma   90.00
#
_symmetry.space_group_name_H-M   'P 1'
#
loop_
_entity.id
_entity.type
_entity.pdbx_description
1 polymer ?
#
loop_
_entity_poly.entity_id
_entity_poly.type
_entity_poly.pdbx_seq_one_letter_code
_entity_poly.pdbx_strand_id
1 'polypeptide(L)'
;MQLGTRIRQLREIKGFSQQVVADYLGMAQSNYHMIESDKTQQKLDTLEKLAGFYKVSLADLISPDKNTVHIQNNNHNHNGVVIG
;
A
#
# COMPACT_ATOMS: atom_id res chain seq x y z
N MET A 1 -2.49 6.02 -2.85
CA MET A 1 -2.28 5.80 -1.40
C MET A 1 -1.05 6.58 -0.93
N GLN A 2 -0.94 6.94 0.37
CA GLN A 2 0.33 7.42 0.95
C GLN A 2 1.19 6.22 1.44
N LEU A 3 2.47 6.46 1.73
CA LEU A 3 3.46 5.42 2.03
C LEU A 3 3.13 4.64 3.31
N GLY A 4 2.77 5.32 4.39
CA GLY A 4 2.37 4.74 5.66
C GLY A 4 1.13 3.86 5.53
N THR A 5 0.15 4.34 4.77
CA THR A 5 -1.05 3.55 4.43
C THR A 5 -0.69 2.25 3.69
N ARG A 6 0.27 2.29 2.74
CA ARG A 6 0.73 1.08 2.06
C ARG A 6 1.47 0.12 2.99
N ILE A 7 2.35 0.63 3.85
CA ILE A 7 3.08 -0.17 4.84
C ILE A 7 2.08 -0.92 5.73
N ARG A 8 1.01 -0.23 6.16
CA ARG A 8 -0.09 -0.84 6.91
C ARG A 8 -0.78 -1.97 6.15
N GLN A 9 -1.13 -1.73 4.89
CA GLN A 9 -1.77 -2.75 4.06
C GLN A 9 -0.89 -3.99 3.89
N LEU A 10 0.40 -3.80 3.60
CA LEU A 10 1.36 -4.90 3.51
C LEU A 10 1.45 -5.67 4.83
N ARG A 11 1.49 -4.96 5.97
CA ARG A 11 1.51 -5.58 7.30
C ARG A 11 0.28 -6.47 7.52
N GLU A 12 -0.91 -5.94 7.23
CA GLU A 12 -2.18 -6.62 7.44
C GLU A 12 -2.34 -7.84 6.51
N ILE A 13 -1.97 -7.71 5.23
CA ILE A 13 -1.95 -8.82 4.26
C ILE A 13 -1.04 -9.95 4.71
N LYS A 14 0.11 -9.61 5.33
CA LYS A 14 1.07 -10.60 5.83
C LYS A 14 0.71 -11.13 7.22
N GLY A 15 -0.33 -10.61 7.86
CA GLY A 15 -0.80 -11.06 9.18
C GLY A 15 0.10 -10.66 10.35
N PHE A 16 0.92 -9.62 10.21
CA PHE A 16 1.81 -9.17 11.28
C PHE A 16 1.12 -8.13 12.19
N SER A 17 1.40 -8.20 13.50
CA SER A 17 1.05 -7.12 14.42
C SER A 17 2.03 -5.96 14.26
N GLN A 18 1.63 -4.75 14.69
CA GLN A 18 2.54 -3.60 14.71
C GLN A 18 3.77 -3.85 15.60
N GLN A 19 3.62 -4.61 16.68
CA GLN A 19 4.71 -4.96 17.58
C GLN A 19 5.78 -5.81 16.87
N VAL A 20 5.37 -6.81 16.10
CA VAL A 20 6.30 -7.70 15.37
C VAL A 20 7.21 -6.90 14.42
N VAL A 21 6.64 -5.94 13.70
CA VAL A 21 7.42 -5.12 12.76
C VAL A 21 8.29 -4.11 13.50
N ALA A 22 7.78 -3.54 14.60
CA ALA A 22 8.56 -2.62 15.44
C ALA A 22 9.78 -3.31 16.07
N ASP A 23 9.61 -4.54 16.57
CA ASP A 23 10.69 -5.36 17.11
C ASP A 23 11.76 -5.65 16.05
N TYR A 24 11.34 -6.01 14.84
CA TYR A 24 12.25 -6.23 13.70
C TYR A 24 13.05 -4.96 13.35
N LEU A 25 12.42 -3.80 13.43
CA LEU A 25 13.08 -2.52 13.15
C LEU A 25 13.88 -1.97 14.35
N GLY A 26 13.81 -2.61 15.52
CA GLY A 26 14.46 -2.16 16.75
C GLY A 26 13.89 -0.83 17.27
N MET A 27 12.56 -0.64 17.18
CA MET A 27 11.88 0.58 17.63
C MET A 27 10.65 0.28 18.49
N ALA A 28 10.14 1.29 19.20
CA ALA A 28 8.88 1.18 19.92
C ALA A 28 7.69 1.01 18.95
N GLN A 29 6.68 0.24 19.35
CA GLN A 29 5.46 0.04 18.56
C GLN A 29 4.70 1.35 18.27
N SER A 30 4.76 2.32 19.19
CA SER A 30 4.23 3.67 18.96
C SER A 30 4.93 4.41 17.82
N ASN A 31 6.25 4.24 17.68
CA ASN A 31 7.00 4.81 16.56
C ASN A 31 6.56 4.18 15.25
N TYR A 32 6.45 2.85 15.20
CA TYR A 32 5.95 2.14 14.02
C TYR A 32 4.51 2.55 13.66
N HIS A 33 3.63 2.74 14.64
CA HIS A 33 2.30 3.29 14.41
C HIS A 33 2.33 4.69 13.75
N MET A 34 3.28 5.55 14.13
CA MET A 34 3.45 6.87 13.48
C MET A 34 3.91 6.76 12.02
N ILE A 35 4.65 5.70 11.66
CA ILE A 35 4.99 5.39 10.27
C ILE A 35 3.72 5.05 9.49
N GLU A 36 2.90 4.13 10.00
CA GLU A 36 1.65 3.71 9.33
C GLU A 36 0.62 4.84 9.23
N SER A 37 0.72 5.85 10.10
CA SER A 37 -0.18 7.01 10.13
C SER A 37 0.28 8.17 9.25
N ASP A 38 1.35 8.00 8.45
CA ASP A 38 1.94 9.06 7.61
C ASP A 38 2.40 10.31 8.40
N LYS A 39 2.60 10.19 9.72
CA LYS A 39 2.97 11.31 10.61
C LYS A 39 4.47 11.60 10.63
N THR A 40 5.28 10.74 10.01
CA THR A 40 6.75 10.83 10.06
C THR A 40 7.37 10.47 8.72
N GLN A 41 8.35 11.27 8.29
CA GLN A 41 9.21 10.94 7.14
C GLN A 41 10.20 9.85 7.54
N GLN A 42 10.33 8.81 6.71
CA GLN A 42 11.22 7.68 6.99
C GLN A 42 12.57 7.84 6.30
N LYS A 43 13.62 7.42 6.99
CA LYS A 43 14.96 7.32 6.40
C LYS A 43 15.02 6.15 5.43
N LEU A 44 15.91 6.25 4.44
CA LEU A 44 16.11 5.20 3.43
C LEU A 44 16.38 3.82 4.07
N ASP A 45 17.24 3.76 5.09
CA ASP A 45 17.54 2.52 5.83
C ASP A 45 16.28 1.84 6.41
N THR A 46 15.35 2.61 6.99
CA THR A 46 14.07 2.07 7.48
C THR A 46 13.24 1.50 6.34
N LEU A 47 13.21 2.18 5.19
CA LEU A 47 12.45 1.74 4.02
C LEU A 47 13.06 0.47 3.40
N GLU A 48 14.38 0.36 3.36
CA GLU A 48 15.08 -0.86 2.91
C GLU A 48 14.80 -2.05 3.82
N LYS A 49 14.84 -1.82 5.15
CA LYS A 49 14.48 -2.85 6.14
C LYS A 49 13.04 -3.33 5.97
N LEU A 50 12.10 -2.42 5.76
CA LEU A 50 10.69 -2.74 5.52
C LEU A 50 10.49 -3.49 4.20
N ALA A 51 11.15 -3.07 3.13
CA ALA A 51 11.10 -3.77 1.84
C ALA A 51 11.61 -5.22 1.98
N GLY A 52 12.73 -5.40 2.68
CA GLY A 52 13.28 -6.72 3.00
C GLY A 52 12.34 -7.55 3.87
N PHE A 53 11.76 -6.96 4.92
CA PHE A 53 10.81 -7.63 5.81
C PHE A 53 9.57 -8.14 5.06
N TYR A 54 8.99 -7.29 4.20
CA TYR A 54 7.79 -7.64 3.43
C TYR A 54 8.06 -8.44 2.16
N LYS A 55 9.34 -8.64 1.80
CA LYS A 55 9.79 -9.31 0.58
C LYS A 55 9.24 -8.65 -0.69
N VAL A 56 9.31 -7.32 -0.74
CA VAL A 56 8.95 -6.49 -1.91
C VAL A 56 10.17 -5.67 -2.33
N SER A 57 10.20 -5.17 -3.56
CA SER A 57 11.26 -4.23 -3.93
C SER A 57 11.04 -2.88 -3.22
N LEU A 58 12.12 -2.14 -2.98
CA LEU A 58 12.02 -0.78 -2.45
C LEU A 58 11.17 0.10 -3.39
N ALA A 59 11.31 -0.09 -4.70
CA ALA A 59 10.51 0.62 -5.70
C ALA A 59 9.01 0.33 -5.53
N ASP A 60 8.60 -0.92 -5.34
CA ASP A 60 7.19 -1.27 -5.12
C ASP A 60 6.67 -0.67 -3.80
N LEU A 61 7.51 -0.60 -2.77
CA LEU A 61 7.14 -0.01 -1.50
C LEU A 61 6.87 1.49 -1.63
N ILE A 62 7.70 2.25 -2.37
CA ILE A 62 7.63 3.72 -2.44
C ILE A 62 6.89 4.27 -3.67
N SER A 63 6.66 3.46 -4.70
CA SER A 63 6.08 3.95 -5.96
C SER A 63 4.63 4.37 -5.75
N PRO A 64 4.21 5.62 -5.97
CA PRO A 64 2.80 5.96 -5.92
C PRO A 64 2.00 5.05 -6.85
N ASP A 65 0.76 4.70 -6.47
CA ASP A 65 -0.07 3.80 -7.28
C ASP A 65 -0.18 4.34 -8.71
N LYS A 66 0.43 3.61 -9.64
CA LYS A 66 0.11 3.73 -11.05
C LYS A 66 -1.13 2.88 -11.24
N ASN A 67 -2.24 3.48 -11.70
CA ASN A 67 -3.52 2.85 -12.04
C ASN A 67 -4.53 2.57 -10.91
N THR A 68 -5.49 3.49 -10.78
CA THR A 68 -6.89 3.08 -10.98
C THR A 68 -7.29 3.52 -12.38
N VAL A 69 -7.24 2.62 -13.37
CA VAL A 69 -8.03 2.82 -14.59
C VAL A 69 -9.48 2.78 -14.13
N HIS A 70 -10.15 3.92 -14.10
CA HIS A 70 -11.59 3.97 -13.99
C HIS A 70 -12.12 3.51 -15.37
N ILE A 71 -12.28 2.20 -15.57
CA ILE A 71 -13.01 1.71 -16.74
C ILE A 71 -14.47 2.09 -16.49
N GLN A 72 -14.86 3.26 -17.00
CA GLN A 72 -16.27 3.56 -17.24
C GLN A 72 -16.74 2.53 -18.27
N ASN A 73 -17.50 1.54 -17.81
CA ASN A 73 -18.19 0.59 -18.67
C ASN A 73 -19.13 1.37 -19.59
N ASN A 74 -18.70 1.62 -20.82
CA ASN A 74 -19.55 2.15 -21.88
C ASN A 74 -20.49 1.02 -22.31
N ASN A 75 -21.65 0.95 -21.65
CA ASN A 75 -22.73 0.05 -22.01
C ASN A 75 -23.28 0.46 -23.38
N HIS A 76 -22.64 -0.04 -24.44
CA HIS A 76 -23.17 -0.04 -25.80
C HIS A 76 -24.37 -0.98 -25.84
N ASN A 77 -25.54 -0.48 -25.46
CA ASN A 77 -26.79 -1.11 -25.86
C ASN A 77 -27.12 -0.66 -27.28
N HIS A 78 -26.66 -1.43 -28.27
CA HIS A 78 -27.36 -1.57 -29.53
C HIS A 78 -28.13 -2.88 -29.44
N ASN A 79 -29.45 -2.83 -29.62
CA ASN A 79 -30.26 -3.72 -30.47
C ASN A 79 -31.76 -3.44 -30.27
N GLY A 80 -32.35 -2.66 -31.16
CA GLY A 80 -33.80 -2.41 -31.16
C GLY A 80 -34.28 -1.53 -32.31
N VAL A 81 -33.83 -1.77 -33.55
CA VAL A 81 -34.57 -1.29 -34.74
C VAL A 81 -35.66 -2.31 -35.02
N VAL A 82 -36.90 -1.99 -34.64
CA VAL A 82 -38.10 -2.59 -35.24
C VAL A 82 -38.69 -1.55 -36.19
N ILE A 83 -38.48 -1.80 -37.47
CA ILE A 83 -39.25 -1.19 -38.55
C ILE A 83 -40.53 -2.01 -38.72
N GLY A 84 -41.67 -1.36 -38.48
CA GLY A 84 -43.02 -1.83 -38.69
C GLY A 84 -43.96 -0.64 -38.64
#